data_AF-A0A2K3NJM1-F1
#
_entry.id   AF-A0A2K3NJM1-F1
#
_cell.length_a   1.000
_cell.length_b   1.000
_cell.length_c   1.000
_cell.angle_alpha   90.00
_cell.angle_beta   90.00
_cell.angle_gamma   90.00
#
_symmetry.space_group_name_H-M   'P 1'
#
loop_
_entity.id
_entity.type
_entity.pdbx_description
1 polymer ?
#
loop_
_entity_poly.entity_id
_entity_poly.type
_entity_poly.pdbx_seq_one_letter_code
_entity_poly.pdbx_strand_id
1 'polypeptide(L)'
;MLQKEKEKLHMKIHDLERELDAKHGLELEIEQLRGALQVMNHTGETDLEEKEKLEAIKMHLQEKEEELEIVEDLKQMLVIWVRKINDELQDARKKLISRICCCPEARATISVKRIGELPVKPFLEAAKRKFSDDVHVKAMEWCSQWNEHIRDRNLLPFKIEILDEEDEKMRSLKDEFGDEVHDAVATALKETNEYNPSGRYSIPELWNHKEGRRLH
;
A
#
# COMPACT_ATOMS: atom_id res chain seq x y z
N MET A 1 -2.29 13.27 10.15
CA MET A 1 -0.91 12.86 9.81
C MET A 1 -0.86 12.15 8.46
N LEU A 2 -1.61 11.05 8.29
CA LEU A 2 -1.69 10.29 7.02
C LEU A 2 -2.04 11.12 5.77
N GLN A 3 -2.99 12.05 5.85
CA GLN A 3 -3.36 12.91 4.72
C GLN A 3 -2.19 13.80 4.25
N LYS A 4 -1.41 14.33 5.19
CA LYS A 4 -0.26 15.19 4.93
C LYS A 4 0.91 14.42 4.33
N GLU A 5 1.10 13.17 4.74
CA GLU A 5 2.09 12.25 4.13
C GLU A 5 1.67 11.82 2.72
N LYS A 6 0.37 11.54 2.53
CA LYS A 6 -0.21 11.23 1.22
C LYS A 6 -0.04 12.39 0.24
N GLU A 7 -0.34 13.62 0.65
CA GLU A 7 -0.12 14.83 -0.16
C GLU A 7 1.35 15.02 -0.52
N LYS A 8 2.26 14.78 0.44
CA LYS A 8 3.71 14.86 0.20
C LYS A 8 4.20 13.83 -0.82
N LEU A 9 3.65 12.61 -0.78
CA LEU A 9 3.93 11.57 -1.78
C LEU A 9 3.37 11.94 -3.16
N HIS A 10 2.15 12.48 -3.24
CA HIS A 10 1.59 12.94 -4.52
C HIS A 10 2.39 14.08 -5.14
N MET A 11 2.82 15.06 -4.34
CA MET A 11 3.75 16.10 -4.80
C MET A 11 5.04 15.48 -5.35
N LYS A 12 5.62 14.51 -4.62
CA LYS A 12 6.84 13.84 -5.05
C LYS A 12 6.65 13.07 -6.36
N ILE A 13 5.51 12.41 -6.55
CA ILE A 13 5.16 11.73 -7.80
C ILE A 13 5.05 12.74 -8.94
N HIS A 14 4.31 13.83 -8.74
CA HIS A 14 4.16 14.88 -9.74
C HIS A 14 5.51 15.52 -10.11
N ASP A 15 6.40 15.75 -9.14
CA ASP A 15 7.73 16.29 -9.41
C ASP A 15 8.57 15.29 -10.23
N LEU A 16 8.51 14.00 -9.89
CA LEU A 16 9.20 12.94 -10.64
C LEU A 16 8.65 12.77 -12.06
N GLU A 17 7.34 12.92 -12.26
CA GLU A 17 6.72 12.93 -13.60
C GLU A 17 7.23 14.10 -14.44
N ARG A 18 7.34 15.30 -13.85
CA ARG A 18 7.90 16.48 -14.53
C ARG A 18 9.38 16.29 -14.88
N GLU A 19 10.16 15.72 -13.98
CA GLU A 19 11.58 15.39 -14.23
C GLU A 19 11.70 14.33 -15.35
N LEU A 20 10.81 13.35 -15.39
CA LEU A 20 10.77 12.33 -16.43
C LEU A 20 10.41 12.92 -17.81
N ASP A 21 9.43 13.82 -17.87
CA ASP A 21 9.07 14.52 -19.11
C ASP A 21 10.21 15.40 -19.62
N ALA A 22 10.92 16.08 -18.71
CA ALA A 22 12.11 16.84 -19.06
C ALA A 22 13.23 15.94 -19.60
N LYS A 23 13.44 14.75 -19.00
CA LYS A 23 14.40 13.75 -19.50
C LYS A 23 14.02 13.31 -20.92
N HIS A 24 12.77 12.93 -21.16
CA HIS A 24 12.32 12.53 -22.50
C HIS A 24 12.46 13.65 -23.54
N GLY A 25 12.23 14.91 -23.13
CA GLY A 25 12.48 16.07 -23.99
C GLY A 25 13.95 16.20 -24.43
N LEU A 26 14.88 16.03 -23.49
CA LEU A 26 16.30 16.03 -23.77
C LEU A 26 16.74 14.84 -24.64
N GLU A 27 16.21 13.64 -24.38
CA GLU A 27 16.46 12.45 -25.23
C GLU A 27 16.02 12.69 -26.68
N LEU A 28 14.88 13.35 -26.88
CA LEU A 28 14.37 13.68 -28.21
C LEU A 28 15.24 14.74 -28.91
N GLU A 29 15.71 15.75 -28.18
CA GLU A 29 16.63 16.77 -28.69
C GLU A 29 18.00 16.18 -29.07
N ILE A 30 18.52 15.26 -28.26
CA ILE A 30 19.74 14.50 -28.58
C ILE A 30 19.57 13.75 -29.89
N GLU A 31 18.45 13.05 -30.11
CA GLU A 31 18.26 12.32 -31.37
C GLU A 31 18.06 13.23 -32.59
N GLN A 32 17.43 14.39 -32.39
CA GLN A 32 17.36 15.39 -33.45
C GLN A 32 18.75 15.90 -33.85
N LEU A 33 19.61 16.17 -32.85
CA LEU A 33 20.99 16.60 -33.08
C LEU A 33 21.83 15.50 -33.75
N ARG A 34 21.67 14.23 -33.33
CA ARG A 34 22.31 13.07 -33.99
C ARG A 34 21.91 12.98 -35.47
N GLY A 35 20.62 13.11 -35.76
CA GLY A 35 20.10 13.11 -37.13
C GLY A 35 20.67 14.26 -37.98
N ALA A 36 20.69 15.48 -37.43
CA ALA A 36 21.26 16.65 -38.10
C ALA A 36 22.75 16.46 -38.41
N LEU A 37 23.52 15.94 -37.45
CA LEU A 37 24.95 15.66 -37.58
C LEU A 37 25.23 14.59 -38.66
N GLN A 38 24.39 13.57 -38.76
CA GLN A 38 24.49 12.54 -39.80
C GLN A 38 24.26 13.11 -41.21
N VAL A 39 23.32 14.04 -41.37
CA VAL A 39 23.06 14.75 -42.63
C VAL A 39 24.22 15.68 -42.99
N MET A 40 24.76 16.40 -42.01
CA MET A 40 25.89 17.32 -42.20
C MET A 40 27.17 16.59 -42.63
N ASN A 41 27.42 15.40 -42.08
CA ASN A 41 28.54 14.55 -42.52
C ASN A 41 28.45 14.09 -43.99
N HIS A 42 27.26 14.11 -44.60
CA HIS A 42 27.07 13.75 -46.01
C HIS A 42 27.20 14.94 -46.97
N THR A 43 27.27 16.19 -46.50
CA THR A 43 27.17 17.38 -47.36
C THR A 43 28.50 17.98 -47.80
N GLY A 44 29.65 17.48 -47.34
CA GLY A 44 30.98 17.72 -47.96
C GLY A 44 31.57 19.14 -47.88
N GLU A 45 30.78 20.17 -47.59
CA GLU A 45 31.18 21.58 -47.52
C GLU A 45 31.08 22.09 -46.08
N THR A 46 32.12 21.87 -45.27
CA THR A 46 32.14 22.34 -43.87
C THR A 46 33.54 22.85 -43.54
N ASP A 47 33.62 24.05 -42.97
CA ASP A 47 34.88 24.70 -42.62
C ASP A 47 35.65 23.88 -41.57
N LEU A 48 36.98 23.95 -41.57
CA LEU A 48 37.82 23.12 -40.69
C LEU A 48 37.46 23.31 -39.19
N GLU A 49 37.13 24.54 -38.81
CA GLU A 49 36.74 24.93 -37.45
C GLU A 49 35.37 24.34 -37.03
N GLU A 50 34.44 24.20 -37.99
CA GLU A 50 33.13 23.58 -37.76
C GLU A 50 33.26 22.06 -37.58
N LYS A 51 34.20 21.42 -38.29
CA LYS A 51 34.52 19.99 -38.09
C LYS A 51 35.12 19.72 -36.71
N GLU A 52 35.98 20.60 -36.21
CA GLU A 52 36.56 20.46 -34.87
C GLU A 52 35.49 20.59 -33.77
N LYS A 53 34.57 21.56 -33.90
CA LYS A 53 33.43 21.71 -32.98
C LYS A 53 32.51 20.49 -33.02
N LEU A 54 32.29 19.92 -34.21
CA LEU A 54 31.46 18.73 -34.39
C LEU A 54 32.04 17.50 -33.68
N GLU A 55 33.34 17.27 -33.82
CA GLU A 55 34.03 16.16 -33.13
C GLU A 55 34.05 16.36 -31.61
N ALA A 56 34.21 17.60 -31.13
CA ALA A 56 34.12 17.89 -29.69
C ALA A 56 32.72 17.58 -29.12
N ILE A 57 31.65 17.95 -29.84
CA ILE A 57 30.27 17.64 -29.44
C ILE A 57 30.04 16.14 -29.43
N LYS A 58 30.54 15.42 -30.44
CA LYS A 58 30.40 13.96 -30.54
C LYS A 58 31.09 13.22 -29.39
N MET A 59 32.29 13.66 -29.01
CA MET A 59 33.02 13.08 -27.89
C MET A 59 32.30 13.32 -26.56
N HIS A 60 31.82 14.55 -26.31
CA HIS A 60 31.03 14.86 -25.11
C HIS A 60 29.70 14.10 -25.07
N LEU A 61 29.06 13.91 -26.23
CA LEU A 61 27.85 13.11 -26.32
C LEU A 61 28.12 11.64 -25.95
N GLN A 62 29.22 11.06 -26.44
CA GLN A 62 29.61 9.70 -26.08
C GLN A 62 29.89 9.56 -24.58
N GLU A 63 30.61 10.51 -23.98
CA GLU A 63 30.87 10.54 -22.53
C GLU A 63 29.55 10.55 -21.74
N LYS A 64 28.57 11.35 -22.18
CA LYS A 64 27.25 11.42 -21.54
C LYS A 64 26.41 10.16 -21.70
N GLU A 65 26.57 9.44 -22.81
CA GLU A 65 25.91 8.14 -23.01
C GLU A 65 26.50 7.06 -22.10
N GLU A 66 27.82 7.02 -21.95
CA GLU A 66 28.50 6.12 -21.02
C GLU A 66 28.13 6.43 -19.55
N GLU A 67 28.07 7.71 -19.17
CA GLU A 67 27.57 8.12 -17.85
C GLU A 67 26.11 7.68 -17.62
N LEU A 68 25.25 7.84 -18.62
CA LEU A 68 23.84 7.44 -18.54
C LEU A 68 23.68 5.93 -18.35
N GLU A 69 24.44 5.12 -19.10
CA GLU A 69 24.45 3.66 -18.98
C GLU A 69 24.83 3.21 -17.56
N ILE A 70 25.90 3.80 -16.99
CA ILE A 70 26.33 3.52 -15.61
C ILE A 70 25.21 3.85 -14.60
N VAL A 71 24.52 4.98 -14.76
CA VAL A 71 23.42 5.38 -13.87
C VAL A 71 22.23 4.43 -13.99
N GLU A 72 21.92 3.97 -15.20
CA GLU A 72 20.85 2.99 -15.45
C GLU A 72 21.16 1.63 -14.81
N ASP A 73 22.40 1.16 -14.92
CA ASP A 73 22.86 -0.08 -14.26
C ASP A 73 22.79 0.03 -12.74
N LEU A 74 23.25 1.15 -12.17
CA LEU A 74 23.15 1.43 -10.74
C LEU A 74 21.69 1.46 -10.27
N LYS A 75 20.79 2.07 -11.05
CA LYS A 75 19.35 2.09 -10.76
C LYS A 75 18.76 0.68 -10.75
N GLN A 76 19.09 -0.15 -11.73
CA GLN A 76 18.62 -1.54 -11.78
C GLN A 76 19.13 -2.35 -10.57
N MET A 77 20.42 -2.19 -10.22
CA MET A 77 21.01 -2.83 -9.05
C MET A 77 20.32 -2.41 -7.76
N LEU A 78 20.05 -1.12 -7.59
CA LEU A 78 19.34 -0.59 -6.40
C LEU A 78 17.94 -1.18 -6.29
N VAL A 79 17.21 -1.30 -7.41
CA VAL A 79 15.88 -1.91 -7.44
C VAL A 79 15.92 -3.37 -6.97
N ILE A 80 16.90 -4.16 -7.42
CA ILE A 80 17.09 -5.55 -6.98
C ILE A 80 17.40 -5.60 -5.48
N TRP A 81 18.29 -4.73 -5.01
CA TRP A 81 18.71 -4.70 -3.62
C TRP A 81 17.58 -4.30 -2.67
N VAL A 82 16.80 -3.27 -3.02
CA VAL A 82 15.63 -2.82 -2.25
C VAL A 82 14.60 -3.95 -2.14
N ARG A 83 14.34 -4.68 -3.23
CA ARG A 83 13.45 -5.86 -3.20
C ARG A 83 13.95 -6.90 -2.21
N LYS A 84 15.23 -7.26 -2.30
CA LYS A 84 15.84 -8.26 -1.40
C LYS A 84 15.72 -7.87 0.07
N ILE A 85 16.07 -6.64 0.41
CA ILE A 85 15.98 -6.17 1.81
C ILE A 85 14.54 -6.10 2.29
N ASN A 86 13.63 -5.65 1.44
CA ASN A 86 12.21 -5.66 1.78
C ASN A 86 11.72 -7.09 2.05
N ASP A 87 12.12 -8.08 1.23
CA ASP A 87 11.76 -9.48 1.45
C ASP A 87 12.32 -10.03 2.76
N GLU A 88 13.59 -9.73 3.09
CA GLU A 88 14.21 -10.10 4.37
C GLU A 88 13.49 -9.45 5.57
N LEU A 89 13.13 -8.17 5.45
CA LEU A 89 12.38 -7.45 6.48
C LEU A 89 10.98 -8.04 6.68
N GLN A 90 10.27 -8.36 5.59
CA GLN A 90 8.95 -8.97 5.64
C GLN A 90 9.01 -10.38 6.25
N ASP A 91 10.04 -11.17 5.93
CA ASP A 91 10.26 -12.49 6.53
C ASP A 91 10.56 -12.40 8.04
N ALA A 92 11.44 -11.48 8.43
CA ALA A 92 11.73 -11.22 9.84
C ALA A 92 10.46 -10.78 10.62
N ARG A 93 9.64 -9.91 10.02
CA ARG A 93 8.36 -9.49 10.59
C ARG A 93 7.38 -10.65 10.74
N LYS A 94 7.24 -11.50 9.72
CA LYS A 94 6.39 -12.72 9.78
C LYS A 94 6.84 -13.68 10.89
N LYS A 95 8.15 -13.89 11.03
CA LYS A 95 8.72 -14.72 12.10
C LYS A 95 8.43 -14.14 13.49
N LEU A 96 8.56 -12.82 13.65
CA LEU A 96 8.24 -12.14 14.91
C LEU A 96 6.76 -12.26 15.27
N ILE A 97 5.86 -12.01 14.31
CA ILE A 97 4.41 -12.18 14.48
C ILE A 97 4.09 -13.62 14.88
N SER A 98 4.64 -14.61 14.17
CA SER A 98 4.47 -16.03 14.49
C SER A 98 4.91 -16.35 15.92
N ARG A 99 6.08 -15.85 16.33
CA ARG A 99 6.61 -16.07 17.68
C ARG A 99 5.73 -15.48 18.77
N ILE A 100 5.26 -14.24 18.61
CA ILE A 100 4.39 -13.57 19.59
C ILE A 100 3.01 -14.22 19.64
N CYS A 101 2.45 -14.62 18.49
CA CYS A 101 1.18 -15.37 18.43
C CYS A 101 1.24 -16.67 19.24
N CYS A 102 2.33 -17.42 19.13
CA CYS A 102 2.49 -18.71 19.82
C CYS A 102 2.75 -18.58 21.32
N CYS A 103 3.28 -17.44 21.77
CA CYS A 103 3.63 -17.19 23.17
C CYS A 103 3.18 -15.78 23.59
N PRO A 104 1.86 -15.53 23.70
CA PRO A 104 1.35 -14.21 24.04
C PRO A 104 1.60 -13.88 25.52
N GLU A 105 2.25 -12.75 25.77
CA GLU A 105 2.39 -12.19 27.12
C GLU A 105 1.16 -11.36 27.49
N ALA A 106 0.53 -11.68 28.61
CA ALA A 106 -0.74 -11.06 29.03
C ALA A 106 -0.66 -9.55 29.32
N ARG A 107 0.54 -8.96 29.47
CA ARG A 107 0.75 -7.53 29.80
C ARG A 107 1.67 -6.79 28.83
N ALA A 108 1.93 -7.36 27.64
CA ALA A 108 2.80 -6.70 26.69
C ALA A 108 2.16 -5.43 26.10
N THR A 109 2.93 -4.36 26.00
CA THR A 109 2.52 -3.13 25.31
C THR A 109 2.34 -3.36 23.80
N ILE A 110 3.09 -4.32 23.26
CA ILE A 110 3.03 -4.75 21.87
C ILE A 110 2.52 -6.19 21.86
N SER A 111 1.46 -6.45 21.10
CA SER A 111 0.98 -7.81 20.87
C SER A 111 0.64 -8.00 19.41
N VAL A 112 0.31 -9.23 19.02
CA VAL A 112 -0.34 -9.45 17.73
C VAL A 112 -1.83 -9.17 17.89
N LYS A 113 -2.37 -8.31 17.02
CA LYS A 113 -3.80 -8.10 16.84
C LYS A 113 -4.22 -8.71 15.51
N ARG A 114 -5.38 -9.35 15.47
CA ARG A 114 -6.00 -9.86 14.25
C ARG A 114 -6.90 -8.77 13.68
N ILE A 115 -6.37 -8.04 12.71
CA ILE A 115 -7.04 -6.90 12.09
C ILE A 115 -8.19 -7.41 11.22
N GLY A 116 -9.38 -6.83 11.38
CA GLY A 116 -10.60 -7.26 10.68
C GLY A 116 -11.23 -8.53 11.25
N GLU A 117 -10.73 -9.05 12.38
CA GLU A 117 -11.38 -10.16 13.07
C GLU A 117 -12.47 -9.65 14.02
N LEU A 118 -13.67 -10.19 13.86
CA LEU A 118 -14.81 -9.81 14.66
C LEU A 118 -14.73 -10.47 16.05
N PRO A 119 -14.72 -9.70 17.16
CA PRO A 119 -14.70 -10.28 18.49
C PRO A 119 -16.05 -10.95 18.81
N VAL A 120 -15.99 -12.16 19.40
CA VAL A 120 -17.20 -12.91 19.80
C VAL A 120 -17.89 -12.31 21.03
N LYS A 121 -17.14 -11.60 21.89
CA LYS A 121 -17.64 -11.13 23.20
C LYS A 121 -18.90 -10.24 23.11
N PRO A 122 -19.00 -9.25 22.20
CA PRO A 122 -20.25 -8.49 22.00
C PRO A 122 -21.45 -9.37 21.65
N PHE A 123 -21.26 -10.37 20.78
CA PHE A 123 -22.32 -11.33 20.42
C PHE A 123 -22.72 -12.20 21.61
N LEU A 124 -21.79 -12.54 22.49
CA LEU A 124 -22.06 -13.28 23.71
C LEU A 124 -22.94 -12.47 24.67
N GLU A 125 -22.63 -11.19 24.88
CA GLU A 125 -23.45 -10.31 25.72
C GLU A 125 -24.83 -10.07 25.11
N ALA A 126 -24.94 -9.91 23.78
CA ALA A 126 -26.23 -9.84 23.10
C ALA A 126 -27.03 -11.15 23.23
N ALA A 127 -26.38 -12.32 23.12
CA ALA A 127 -27.04 -13.62 23.25
C ALA A 127 -27.57 -13.86 24.67
N LYS A 128 -26.83 -13.46 25.71
CA LYS A 128 -27.27 -13.56 27.13
C LYS A 128 -28.56 -12.78 27.41
N ARG A 129 -28.84 -11.70 26.65
CA ARG A 129 -30.07 -10.91 26.81
C ARG A 129 -31.29 -11.62 26.21
N LYS A 130 -31.08 -12.51 25.24
CA LYS A 130 -32.15 -13.16 24.45
C LYS A 130 -32.39 -14.62 24.83
N PHE A 131 -31.37 -15.33 25.30
CA PHE A 131 -31.43 -16.76 25.56
C PHE A 131 -30.94 -17.11 26.97
N SER A 132 -31.61 -18.07 27.61
CA SER A 132 -31.18 -18.67 28.88
C SER A 132 -30.20 -19.82 28.68
N ASP A 133 -30.42 -20.63 27.64
CA ASP A 133 -29.62 -21.79 27.26
C ASP A 133 -28.96 -21.56 25.89
N ASP A 134 -27.94 -22.34 25.54
CA ASP A 134 -27.23 -22.28 24.24
C ASP A 134 -26.64 -20.91 23.83
N VAL A 135 -26.50 -19.99 24.79
CA VAL A 135 -25.96 -18.64 24.61
C VAL A 135 -24.66 -18.64 23.79
N HIS A 136 -23.73 -19.55 24.12
CA HIS A 136 -22.44 -19.62 23.46
C HIS A 136 -22.56 -20.09 21.99
N VAL A 137 -23.44 -21.04 21.71
CA VAL A 137 -23.69 -21.54 20.35
C VAL A 137 -24.29 -20.42 19.50
N LYS A 138 -25.31 -19.73 20.01
CA LYS A 138 -25.96 -18.61 19.31
C LYS A 138 -25.02 -17.45 19.04
N ALA A 139 -24.17 -17.09 20.01
CA ALA A 139 -23.16 -16.06 19.83
C ALA A 139 -22.15 -16.42 18.72
N MET A 140 -21.70 -17.67 18.66
CA MET A 140 -20.80 -18.12 17.60
C MET A 140 -21.47 -18.16 16.23
N GLU A 141 -22.73 -18.61 16.14
CA GLU A 141 -23.52 -18.59 14.91
C GLU A 141 -23.62 -17.16 14.35
N TRP A 142 -24.03 -16.20 15.18
CA TRP A 142 -24.13 -14.79 14.76
C TRP A 142 -22.79 -14.18 14.39
N CYS A 143 -21.76 -14.42 15.20
CA CYS A 143 -20.42 -13.92 14.90
C CYS A 143 -19.90 -14.47 13.56
N SER A 144 -20.19 -15.74 13.24
CA SER A 144 -19.79 -16.35 11.96
C SER A 144 -20.55 -15.74 10.78
N GLN A 145 -21.88 -15.58 10.90
CA GLN A 145 -22.70 -14.95 9.86
C GLN A 145 -22.21 -13.55 9.54
N TRP A 146 -21.94 -12.74 10.56
CA TRP A 146 -21.41 -11.39 10.35
C TRP A 146 -19.99 -11.38 9.80
N ASN A 147 -19.15 -12.36 10.15
CA ASN A 147 -17.83 -12.49 9.55
C ASN A 147 -17.91 -12.84 8.05
N GLU A 148 -18.89 -13.63 7.62
CA GLU A 148 -19.17 -13.89 6.21
C GLU A 148 -19.66 -12.63 5.49
N HIS A 149 -20.53 -11.85 6.13
CA HIS A 149 -20.98 -10.57 5.61
C HIS A 149 -19.83 -9.57 5.45
N ILE A 150 -18.93 -9.46 6.42
CA ILE A 150 -17.73 -8.61 6.33
C ILE A 150 -16.83 -9.02 5.15
N ARG A 151 -16.79 -10.31 4.82
CA ARG A 151 -15.98 -10.87 3.72
C ARG A 151 -16.60 -10.65 2.34
N ASP A 152 -17.92 -10.51 2.27
CA ASP A 152 -18.62 -10.30 1.01
C ASP A 152 -18.31 -8.92 0.42
N ARG A 153 -17.78 -8.90 -0.80
CA ARG A 153 -17.47 -7.66 -1.52
C ARG A 153 -18.74 -6.94 -1.99
N ASN A 154 -19.84 -7.67 -2.18
CA ASN A 154 -21.10 -7.10 -2.66
C ASN A 154 -21.80 -6.25 -1.60
N LEU A 155 -21.42 -6.43 -0.33
CA LEU A 155 -21.91 -5.62 0.78
C LEU A 155 -21.30 -4.22 0.85
N LEU A 156 -20.21 -3.96 0.14
CA LEU A 156 -19.52 -2.67 0.16
C LEU A 156 -18.93 -2.39 -1.23
N PRO A 157 -19.55 -1.55 -2.09
CA PRO A 157 -18.81 -0.96 -3.18
C PRO A 157 -17.57 -0.25 -2.62
N PHE A 158 -16.46 -0.32 -3.35
CA PHE A 158 -15.10 0.10 -2.94
C PHE A 158 -14.94 1.56 -2.46
N LYS A 159 -16.03 2.34 -2.36
CA LYS A 159 -16.01 3.74 -1.98
C LYS A 159 -16.29 3.90 -0.48
N ILE A 160 -15.21 3.96 0.30
CA ILE A 160 -15.14 4.04 1.77
C ILE A 160 -15.60 5.42 2.32
N GLU A 161 -16.12 6.34 1.51
CA GLU A 161 -16.40 7.70 1.98
C GLU A 161 -17.66 7.84 2.83
N ILE A 162 -18.56 6.84 2.83
CA ILE A 162 -19.76 6.87 3.67
C ILE A 162 -20.06 5.41 4.05
N LEU A 163 -19.59 4.95 5.21
CA LEU A 163 -20.38 3.97 5.97
C LEU A 163 -21.64 4.74 6.31
N ASP A 164 -22.61 4.70 5.42
CA ASP A 164 -23.87 5.35 5.67
C ASP A 164 -24.45 4.63 6.88
N GLU A 165 -24.69 5.37 7.96
CA GLU A 165 -25.56 4.91 9.03
C GLU A 165 -26.95 4.52 8.47
N GLU A 166 -27.21 4.82 7.20
CA GLU A 166 -28.37 4.39 6.42
C GLU A 166 -28.27 3.00 5.77
N ASP A 167 -27.16 2.27 5.82
CA ASP A 167 -27.17 0.87 5.37
C ASP A 167 -28.18 0.09 6.23
N GLU A 168 -29.26 -0.36 5.59
CA GLU A 168 -30.39 -1.04 6.22
C GLU A 168 -29.91 -2.21 7.09
N LYS A 169 -28.79 -2.85 6.71
CA LYS A 169 -28.17 -3.93 7.48
C LYS A 169 -27.43 -3.47 8.73
N MET A 170 -26.79 -2.29 8.72
CA MET A 170 -26.14 -1.75 9.92
C MET A 170 -27.17 -1.24 10.93
N ARG A 171 -28.29 -0.66 10.45
CA ARG A 171 -29.43 -0.30 11.30
C ARG A 171 -30.10 -1.52 11.91
N SER A 172 -30.41 -2.54 11.10
CA SER A 172 -31.02 -3.78 11.62
C SER A 172 -30.11 -4.49 12.61
N LEU A 173 -28.79 -4.50 12.37
CA LEU A 173 -27.80 -5.04 13.31
C LEU A 173 -27.86 -4.34 14.67
N LYS A 174 -27.93 -3.00 14.65
CA LYS A 174 -28.00 -2.19 15.87
C LYS A 174 -29.30 -2.45 16.63
N ASP A 175 -30.43 -2.49 15.94
CA ASP A 175 -31.74 -2.79 16.53
C ASP A 175 -31.80 -4.21 17.10
N GLU A 176 -31.18 -5.18 16.42
CA GLU A 176 -31.24 -6.58 16.80
C GLU A 176 -30.28 -6.94 17.94
N PHE A 177 -29.06 -6.39 17.94
CA PHE A 177 -27.97 -6.83 18.82
C PHE A 177 -27.43 -5.76 19.77
N GLY A 178 -27.78 -4.48 19.52
CA GLY A 178 -27.33 -3.32 20.29
C GLY A 178 -26.00 -2.75 19.82
N ASP A 179 -25.62 -1.63 20.44
CA ASP A 179 -24.48 -0.79 20.05
C ASP A 179 -23.14 -1.53 20.08
N GLU A 180 -22.92 -2.41 21.06
CA GLU A 180 -21.64 -3.13 21.21
C GLU A 180 -21.33 -4.04 20.01
N VAL A 181 -22.35 -4.68 19.45
CA VAL A 181 -22.19 -5.56 18.28
C VAL A 181 -22.04 -4.71 17.02
N HIS A 182 -22.83 -3.65 16.89
CA HIS A 182 -22.71 -2.68 15.80
C HIS A 182 -21.28 -2.11 15.71
N ASP A 183 -20.72 -1.64 16.83
CA ASP A 183 -19.40 -1.02 16.86
C ASP A 183 -18.28 -2.02 16.56
N ALA A 184 -18.44 -3.27 17.01
CA ALA A 184 -17.51 -4.35 16.70
C ALA A 184 -17.49 -4.67 15.20
N VAL A 185 -18.67 -4.76 14.55
CA VAL A 185 -18.81 -4.99 13.12
C VAL A 185 -18.27 -3.80 12.31
N ALA A 186 -18.63 -2.57 12.68
CA ALA A 186 -18.14 -1.36 12.03
C ALA A 186 -16.61 -1.25 12.10
N THR A 187 -16.01 -1.57 13.25
CA THR A 187 -14.56 -1.60 13.42
C THR A 187 -13.92 -2.66 12.54
N ALA A 188 -14.45 -3.88 12.51
CA ALA A 188 -13.92 -4.96 11.68
C ALA A 188 -14.04 -4.65 10.17
N LEU A 189 -15.14 -4.03 9.73
CA LEU A 189 -15.33 -3.55 8.35
C LEU A 189 -14.30 -2.49 7.98
N LYS A 190 -14.12 -1.47 8.83
CA LYS A 190 -13.15 -0.40 8.62
C LYS A 190 -11.73 -0.94 8.54
N GLU A 191 -11.36 -1.82 9.47
CA GLU A 191 -10.06 -2.49 9.50
C GLU A 191 -9.82 -3.35 8.25
N THR A 192 -10.82 -4.12 7.83
CA THR A 192 -10.71 -4.94 6.61
C THR A 192 -10.53 -4.09 5.37
N ASN A 193 -11.23 -2.96 5.27
CA ASN A 193 -11.10 -1.99 4.17
C ASN A 193 -9.72 -1.31 4.14
N GLU A 194 -9.21 -0.91 5.30
CA GLU A 194 -7.95 -0.16 5.41
C GLU A 194 -6.73 -1.08 5.20
N TYR A 195 -6.77 -2.30 5.71
CA TYR A 195 -5.59 -3.17 5.78
C TYR A 195 -5.58 -4.31 4.77
N ASN A 196 -6.75 -4.80 4.35
CA ASN A 196 -6.85 -5.90 3.39
C ASN A 196 -8.10 -5.80 2.48
N PRO A 197 -8.26 -4.68 1.73
CA PRO A 197 -9.47 -4.43 0.94
C PRO A 197 -9.72 -5.51 -0.12
N SER A 198 -8.65 -6.03 -0.72
CA SER A 198 -8.74 -7.06 -1.77
C SER A 198 -8.94 -8.47 -1.23
N GLY A 199 -8.29 -8.80 -0.11
CA GLY A 199 -8.32 -10.15 0.46
C GLY A 199 -9.51 -10.39 1.38
N ARG A 200 -9.99 -9.36 2.09
CA ARG A 200 -11.15 -9.42 3.00
C ARG A 200 -11.04 -10.42 4.17
N TYR A 201 -9.88 -11.04 4.39
CA TYR A 201 -9.63 -11.94 5.52
C TYR A 201 -8.85 -11.23 6.62
N SER A 202 -9.03 -11.68 7.86
CA SER A 202 -8.31 -11.15 9.02
C SER A 202 -6.82 -11.39 8.89
N ILE A 203 -6.00 -10.37 9.14
CA ILE A 203 -4.54 -10.48 9.10
C ILE A 203 -3.92 -10.26 10.48
N PRO A 204 -2.92 -11.05 10.88
CA PRO A 204 -2.18 -10.79 12.11
C PRO A 204 -1.20 -9.63 11.89
N GLU A 205 -1.26 -8.62 12.76
CA GLU A 205 -0.37 -7.46 12.74
C GLU A 205 0.22 -7.15 14.12
N LEU A 206 1.45 -6.63 14.13
CA LEU A 206 2.06 -6.10 15.36
C LEU A 206 1.34 -4.82 15.75
N TRP A 207 0.75 -4.81 16.93
CA TRP A 207 -0.11 -3.73 17.41
C TRP A 207 0.47 -3.11 18.67
N ASN A 208 0.58 -1.79 18.66
CA ASN A 208 0.92 -1.01 19.85
C ASN A 208 -0.38 -0.55 20.53
N HIS A 209 -0.66 -1.12 21.71
CA HIS A 209 -1.88 -0.80 22.47
C HIS A 209 -1.86 0.60 23.09
N LYS A 210 -0.68 1.19 23.32
CA LYS A 210 -0.58 2.58 23.82
C LYS A 210 -0.89 3.59 22.73
N GLU A 211 -0.46 3.33 21.51
CA GLU A 211 -0.65 4.26 20.38
C GLU A 211 -1.89 3.95 19.54
N GLY A 212 -2.53 2.80 19.76
CA GLY A 212 -3.72 2.39 19.02
C GLY A 212 -3.49 2.20 17.52
N ARG A 213 -2.27 1.79 17.12
CA ARG A 213 -1.89 1.61 15.71
C ARG A 213 -0.92 0.45 15.51
N ARG A 214 -0.78 0.01 14.25
CA ARG A 214 0.25 -0.95 13.85
C ARG A 214 1.66 -0.38 14.03
N LEU A 215 2.64 -1.24 14.31
CA LEU A 215 4.05 -0.87 14.20
C LEU A 215 4.48 -0.82 12.73
N HIS A 216 5.15 0.26 12.35
CA HIS A 216 5.81 0.41 11.05
C HIS A 216 7.20 -0.21 11.08
#